data_AF-A0A831TNV1-F1
#
_entry.id   AF-A0A831TNV1-F1
#
_cell.length_a   1.000
_cell.length_b   1.000
_cell.length_c   1.000
_cell.angle_alpha   90.00
_cell.angle_beta   90.00
_cell.angle_gamma   90.00
#
_symmetry.space_group_name_H-M   'P 1'
#
loop_
_entity.id
_entity.type
_entity.pdbx_description
1 polymer ?
#
loop_
_entity_poly.entity_id
_entity_poly.type
_entity_poly.pdbx_seq_one_letter_code
_entity_poly.pdbx_strand_id
1 'polypeptide(L)'
;MEIKMLTFNIHHGRGIDRKLDLNRIAEVIKESDADLIGLNEVDRCFSRRSGYIDQLSWLSEKLNMHHAFGATITFRSKKSGFYGQYGNALLSRYPIVFQTNYLYFFNGFFEERALLEADVLIQDQTLKIYVTHLSLSPLRQIKQIEYMLKKLKETKLPVIVCGDFNMRPGMKPWKKITNILTDVCHSQYDAPCPTFPSLRPKVQLDYIFVSEHYLIDSVQFMLKHRISSDHIPIKATLKLIMKD
;
A
#
# COMPACT_ATOMS: atom_id res chain seq x y z
N MET A 1 12.21 -3.20 -18.11
CA MET A 1 12.43 -3.88 -16.82
C MET A 1 11.10 -4.38 -16.30
N GLU A 2 11.01 -5.63 -15.81
CA GLU A 2 9.79 -6.16 -15.19
C GLU A 2 9.83 -5.94 -13.67
N ILE A 3 8.70 -5.53 -13.09
CA ILE A 3 8.53 -5.27 -11.65
C ILE A 3 7.18 -5.87 -11.21
N LYS A 4 7.19 -6.66 -10.14
CA LYS A 4 5.97 -7.20 -9.53
C LYS A 4 5.61 -6.39 -8.29
N MET A 5 4.48 -5.69 -8.36
CA MET A 5 3.96 -4.87 -7.27
C MET A 5 2.81 -5.58 -6.56
N LEU A 6 2.88 -5.71 -5.24
CA LEU A 6 1.78 -6.19 -4.38
C LEU A 6 1.24 -5.05 -3.53
N THR A 7 -0.06 -4.98 -3.36
CA THR A 7 -0.70 -4.16 -2.32
C THR A 7 -1.51 -5.04 -1.37
N PHE A 8 -1.40 -4.79 -0.08
CA PHE A 8 -2.07 -5.59 0.94
C PHE A 8 -2.36 -4.82 2.23
N ASN A 9 -3.64 -4.59 2.52
CA ASN A 9 -4.09 -4.24 3.88
C ASN A 9 -3.99 -5.50 4.77
N ILE A 10 -3.07 -5.49 5.74
CA ILE A 10 -2.77 -6.68 6.57
C ILE A 10 -3.64 -6.78 7.82
N HIS A 11 -4.55 -5.82 8.04
CA HIS A 11 -5.43 -5.76 9.20
C HIS A 11 -4.66 -6.06 10.50
N HIS A 12 -3.56 -5.31 10.72
CA HIS A 12 -2.64 -5.47 11.86
C HIS A 12 -2.20 -6.91 12.14
N GLY A 13 -2.04 -7.73 11.09
CA GLY A 13 -1.63 -9.13 11.17
C GLY A 13 -2.72 -10.06 11.70
N ARG A 14 -3.96 -9.60 11.80
CA ARG A 14 -5.08 -10.34 12.36
C ARG A 14 -5.99 -10.86 11.26
N GLY A 15 -6.02 -12.18 11.12
CA GLY A 15 -6.91 -12.86 10.19
C GLY A 15 -8.39 -12.68 10.55
N ILE A 16 -9.27 -13.04 9.61
CA ILE A 16 -10.74 -13.01 9.82
C ILE A 16 -11.19 -14.03 10.88
N ASP A 17 -10.38 -15.06 11.14
CA ASP A 17 -10.51 -15.99 12.26
C ASP A 17 -10.07 -15.40 13.61
N ARG A 18 -9.77 -14.09 13.61
CA ARG A 18 -9.37 -13.26 14.75
C ARG A 18 -8.01 -13.61 15.35
N LYS A 19 -7.23 -14.48 14.71
CA LYS A 19 -5.89 -14.86 15.17
C LYS A 19 -4.85 -13.88 14.63
N LEU A 20 -3.97 -13.43 15.51
CA LEU A 20 -2.77 -12.68 15.15
C LEU A 20 -1.71 -13.67 14.64
N ASP A 21 -1.37 -13.60 13.36
CA ASP A 21 -0.41 -14.52 12.74
C ASP A 21 0.31 -13.86 11.56
N LEU A 22 1.48 -13.28 11.84
CA LEU A 22 2.31 -12.64 10.81
C LEU A 22 2.94 -13.64 9.84
N ASN A 23 3.03 -14.94 10.18
CA ASN A 23 3.55 -15.92 9.24
C ASN A 23 2.61 -16.07 8.03
N ARG A 24 1.29 -15.96 8.24
CA ARG A 24 0.32 -15.95 7.12
C ARG A 24 0.54 -14.78 6.18
N ILE A 25 0.87 -13.60 6.72
CA ILE A 25 1.19 -12.41 5.92
C ILE A 25 2.50 -12.62 5.15
N ALA A 26 3.54 -13.15 5.81
CA ALA A 26 4.81 -13.47 5.15
C ALA A 26 4.65 -14.54 4.06
N GLU A 27 3.80 -15.55 4.28
CA GLU A 27 3.51 -16.60 3.29
C GLU A 27 2.82 -16.02 2.05
N VAL A 28 1.82 -15.14 2.24
CA VAL A 28 1.19 -14.40 1.14
C VAL A 28 2.25 -13.66 0.31
N ILE A 29 3.13 -12.90 0.96
CA ILE A 29 4.15 -12.10 0.28
C ILE A 29 5.14 -13.02 -0.44
N LYS A 30 5.61 -14.09 0.21
CA LYS A 30 6.53 -15.06 -0.38
C LYS A 30 5.94 -15.76 -1.61
N GLU A 31 4.69 -16.24 -1.52
CA GLU A 31 4.01 -16.89 -2.64
C GLU A 31 3.65 -15.93 -3.78
N SER A 32 3.47 -14.64 -3.47
CA SER A 32 3.20 -13.64 -4.51
C SER A 32 4.40 -13.44 -5.45
N ASP A 33 5.62 -13.73 -4.96
CA ASP A 33 6.88 -13.43 -5.63
C ASP A 33 7.02 -11.94 -6.02
N ALA A 34 6.41 -11.05 -5.24
CA ALA A 34 6.45 -9.62 -5.48
C ALA A 34 7.83 -9.02 -5.14
N ASP A 35 8.22 -8.02 -5.93
CA ASP A 35 9.45 -7.27 -5.73
C ASP A 35 9.24 -6.08 -4.79
N LEU A 36 8.09 -5.43 -4.92
CA LEU A 36 7.67 -4.27 -4.15
C LEU A 36 6.32 -4.57 -3.49
N ILE A 37 6.18 -4.27 -2.20
CA ILE A 37 4.97 -4.56 -1.44
C ILE A 37 4.54 -3.36 -0.61
N GLY A 38 3.44 -2.73 -1.00
CA GLY A 38 2.77 -1.71 -0.21
C GLY A 38 1.82 -2.32 0.81
N LEU A 39 2.03 -2.04 2.09
CA LEU A 39 1.22 -2.53 3.20
C LEU A 39 0.44 -1.41 3.87
N ASN A 40 -0.82 -1.69 4.21
CA ASN A 40 -1.63 -0.84 5.08
C ASN A 40 -1.96 -1.56 6.39
N GLU A 41 -2.30 -0.78 7.42
CA GLU A 41 -2.61 -1.26 8.76
C GLU A 41 -1.46 -1.98 9.48
N VAL A 42 -0.25 -1.46 9.32
CA VAL A 42 0.94 -2.03 9.96
C VAL A 42 1.11 -1.42 11.35
N ASP A 43 1.15 -2.28 12.37
CA ASP A 43 1.46 -1.87 13.75
C ASP A 43 2.97 -2.00 14.03
N ARG A 44 3.52 -1.03 14.77
CA ARG A 44 4.86 -1.11 15.36
C ARG A 44 4.78 -0.81 16.85
N CYS A 45 4.93 -1.84 17.67
CA CYS A 45 4.81 -1.73 19.14
C CYS A 45 3.51 -1.03 19.58
N PHE A 46 2.44 -1.14 18.77
CA PHE A 46 1.27 -0.26 18.88
C PHE A 46 0.41 -0.62 20.08
N SER A 47 -0.16 -1.83 20.13
CA SER A 47 -1.04 -2.21 21.24
C SER A 47 -1.09 -3.72 21.45
N ARG A 48 -1.88 -4.13 22.44
CA ARG A 48 -2.16 -5.55 22.70
C ARG A 48 -2.77 -6.27 21.49
N ARG A 49 -3.45 -5.55 20.56
CA ARG A 49 -4.09 -6.16 19.37
C ARG A 49 -3.08 -6.87 18.45
N SER A 50 -1.86 -6.36 18.41
CA SER A 50 -0.73 -6.86 17.60
C SER A 50 0.37 -7.46 18.47
N GLY A 51 0.08 -7.74 19.75
CA GLY A 51 1.05 -8.27 20.70
C GLY A 51 2.25 -7.34 20.95
N TYR A 52 2.12 -6.04 20.64
CA TYR A 52 3.22 -5.07 20.65
C TYR A 52 4.40 -5.45 19.73
N ILE A 53 4.17 -6.28 18.70
CA ILE A 53 5.21 -6.65 17.74
C ILE A 53 5.52 -5.44 16.84
N ASP A 54 6.80 -5.23 16.51
CA ASP A 54 7.20 -4.40 15.37
C ASP A 54 6.99 -5.20 14.08
N GLN A 55 5.81 -5.10 13.50
CA GLN A 55 5.41 -5.97 12.39
C GLN A 55 6.24 -5.72 11.13
N LEU A 56 6.64 -4.47 10.89
CA LEU A 56 7.46 -4.13 9.75
C LEU A 56 8.86 -4.75 9.87
N SER A 57 9.51 -4.56 11.02
CA SER A 57 10.84 -5.11 11.27
C SER A 57 10.79 -6.64 11.15
N TRP A 58 9.82 -7.27 11.82
CA TRP A 58 9.61 -8.72 11.75
C TRP A 58 9.42 -9.24 10.32
N LEU A 59 8.56 -8.59 9.53
CA LEU A 59 8.32 -8.99 8.13
C LEU A 59 9.57 -8.78 7.27
N SER A 60 10.26 -7.65 7.44
CA SER A 60 11.45 -7.31 6.65
C SER A 60 12.60 -8.28 6.91
N GLU A 61 12.83 -8.67 8.16
CA GLU A 61 13.83 -9.67 8.55
C GLU A 61 13.44 -11.05 8.01
N LYS A 62 12.17 -11.45 8.19
CA LYS A 62 11.67 -12.76 7.76
C LYS A 62 11.76 -12.97 6.25
N LEU A 63 11.54 -11.90 5.49
CA LEU A 63 11.50 -11.92 4.02
C LEU A 63 12.81 -11.45 3.38
N ASN A 64 13.79 -11.01 4.19
CA ASN A 64 15.05 -10.40 3.75
C ASN A 64 14.84 -9.26 2.75
N MET A 65 14.06 -8.24 3.16
CA MET A 65 13.67 -7.10 2.32
C MET A 65 14.05 -5.77 2.96
N HIS A 66 14.37 -4.78 2.13
CA HIS A 66 14.44 -3.38 2.55
C HIS A 66 13.04 -2.89 2.93
N HIS A 67 12.97 -1.89 3.82
CA HIS A 67 11.69 -1.39 4.27
C HIS A 67 11.65 0.12 4.49
N ALA A 68 10.47 0.70 4.33
CA ALA A 68 10.13 2.09 4.64
C ALA A 68 8.82 2.16 5.43
N PHE A 69 8.68 3.15 6.31
CA PHE A 69 7.50 3.27 7.18
C PHE A 69 6.96 4.70 7.21
N GLY A 70 5.64 4.81 7.00
CA GLY A 70 4.89 6.04 7.12
C GLY A 70 3.88 5.94 8.25
N ALA A 71 4.26 6.38 9.45
CA ALA A 71 3.37 6.41 10.59
C ALA A 71 2.20 7.37 10.34
N THR A 72 0.97 6.92 10.54
CA THR A 72 -0.23 7.77 10.54
C THR A 72 -0.64 8.15 11.96
N ILE A 73 -0.31 7.30 12.94
CA ILE A 73 -0.50 7.54 14.37
C ILE A 73 0.82 7.25 15.06
N THR A 74 1.24 8.12 15.97
CA THR A 74 2.37 7.88 16.87
C THR A 74 1.97 8.35 18.27
N PHE A 75 2.14 7.48 19.26
CA PHE A 75 1.92 7.85 20.65
C PHE A 75 3.04 7.30 21.53
N ARG A 76 3.28 7.96 22.66
CA ARG A 76 4.27 7.52 23.64
C ARG A 76 3.66 6.48 24.56
N SER A 77 4.20 5.26 24.57
CA SER A 77 3.78 4.23 25.52
C SER A 77 4.19 4.64 26.93
N LYS A 78 3.21 4.78 27.84
CA LYS A 78 3.47 5.07 29.25
C LYS A 78 4.18 3.92 29.99
N LYS A 79 4.11 2.69 29.47
CA LYS A 79 4.60 1.47 30.17
C LYS A 79 5.99 1.02 29.71
N SER A 80 6.33 1.22 28.45
CA SER A 80 7.53 0.62 27.84
C SER A 80 8.59 1.64 27.44
N GLY A 81 8.31 2.95 27.52
CA GLY A 81 9.24 3.99 27.06
C GLY A 81 9.37 4.11 25.54
N PHE A 82 8.85 3.14 24.78
CA PHE A 82 8.83 3.15 23.31
C PHE A 82 7.62 3.91 22.75
N TYR A 83 7.74 4.36 21.49
CA TYR A 83 6.60 4.86 20.74
C TYR A 83 5.81 3.70 20.14
N GLY A 84 4.48 3.71 20.31
CA GLY A 84 3.57 2.87 19.55
C GLY A 84 3.19 3.60 18.26
N GLN A 85 3.33 2.94 17.12
CA GLN A 85 3.01 3.52 15.82
C GLN A 85 2.11 2.61 14.98
N TYR A 86 1.27 3.23 14.17
CA TYR A 86 0.41 2.55 13.20
C TYR A 86 0.50 3.32 11.88
N GLY A 87 0.52 2.62 10.75
CA GLY A 87 0.49 3.29 9.46
C GLY A 87 0.73 2.40 8.25
N ASN A 88 1.35 3.00 7.24
CA ASN A 88 1.67 2.36 5.96
C ASN A 88 3.12 1.90 5.96
N ALA A 89 3.41 0.86 5.18
CA ALA A 89 4.79 0.42 4.97
C ALA A 89 5.04 0.04 3.51
N LEU A 90 6.31 0.07 3.13
CA LEU A 90 6.80 -0.51 1.89
C LEU A 90 7.85 -1.56 2.24
N LEU A 91 7.73 -2.76 1.68
CA LEU A 91 8.82 -3.74 1.61
C LEU A 91 9.34 -3.78 0.18
N SER A 92 10.65 -3.94 0.01
CA SER A 92 11.29 -3.93 -1.31
C SER A 92 12.45 -4.92 -1.36
N ARG A 93 12.54 -5.70 -2.45
CA ARG A 93 13.75 -6.49 -2.77
C ARG A 93 14.95 -5.61 -3.06
N TYR A 94 14.70 -4.37 -3.48
CA TYR A 94 15.71 -3.43 -3.93
C TYR A 94 15.93 -2.30 -2.91
N PRO A 95 17.10 -1.64 -2.90
CA PRO A 95 17.40 -0.57 -1.97
C PRO A 95 16.38 0.58 -2.05
N ILE A 96 15.89 0.99 -0.89
CA ILE A 96 15.12 2.23 -0.73
C ILE A 96 16.13 3.34 -0.44
N VAL A 97 16.31 4.25 -1.40
CA VAL A 97 17.35 5.29 -1.35
C VAL A 97 16.83 6.62 -0.81
N PHE A 98 15.51 6.80 -0.79
CA PHE A 98 14.84 7.93 -0.16
C PHE A 98 13.50 7.49 0.41
N GLN A 99 13.09 8.07 1.53
CA GLN A 99 11.75 7.94 2.05
C GLN A 99 11.32 9.21 2.78
N THR A 100 10.03 9.49 2.73
CA THR A 100 9.41 10.56 3.53
C THR A 100 7.93 10.24 3.74
N ASN A 101 7.34 10.81 4.79
CA ASN A 101 5.97 10.54 5.16
C ASN A 101 5.20 11.86 5.30
N TYR A 102 4.12 12.00 4.55
CA TYR A 102 3.27 13.19 4.59
C TYR A 102 1.95 12.88 5.25
N LEU A 103 1.74 13.52 6.39
CA LEU A 103 0.52 13.37 7.15
C LEU A 103 -0.58 14.22 6.51
N TYR A 104 -1.78 13.66 6.37
CA TYR A 104 -2.89 14.40 5.79
C TYR A 104 -3.46 15.39 6.82
N PHE A 105 -3.15 16.67 6.61
CA PHE A 105 -3.61 17.76 7.45
C PHE A 105 -4.61 18.64 6.70
N PHE A 106 -5.84 18.73 7.20
CA PHE A 106 -6.87 19.56 6.60
C PHE A 106 -7.49 20.49 7.64
N ASN A 107 -7.51 21.79 7.33
CA ASN A 107 -8.19 22.81 8.14
C ASN A 107 -7.78 22.82 9.62
N GLY A 108 -6.50 22.64 9.93
CA GLY A 108 -6.04 22.64 11.33
C GLY A 108 -6.13 21.28 12.03
N PHE A 109 -6.82 20.30 11.44
CA PHE A 109 -7.00 18.97 12.00
C PHE A 109 -6.17 17.94 11.27
N PHE A 110 -5.45 17.17 12.08
CA PHE A 110 -4.70 16.02 11.63
C PHE A 110 -5.66 14.85 11.42
N GLU A 111 -5.68 14.29 10.22
CA GLU A 111 -6.35 13.02 10.00
C GLU A 111 -5.33 11.89 10.21
N GLU A 112 -5.74 10.80 10.86
CA GLU A 112 -4.90 9.64 11.13
C GLU A 112 -4.63 8.80 9.87
N ARG A 113 -4.24 9.47 8.78
CA ARG A 113 -3.85 8.93 7.48
C ARG A 113 -2.63 9.68 6.97
N ALA A 114 -1.84 9.01 6.14
CA ALA A 114 -0.62 9.58 5.58
C ALA A 114 -0.33 8.99 4.20
N LEU A 115 0.52 9.70 3.46
CA LEU A 115 1.12 9.28 2.21
C LEU A 115 2.59 8.96 2.48
N LEU A 116 2.96 7.68 2.45
CA LEU A 116 4.36 7.26 2.44
C LEU A 116 4.88 7.42 1.01
N GLU A 117 5.95 8.19 0.85
CA GLU A 117 6.71 8.31 -0.39
C GLU A 117 8.07 7.62 -0.20
N ALA A 118 8.49 6.84 -1.20
CA ALA A 118 9.79 6.21 -1.23
C ALA A 118 10.35 6.18 -2.65
N ASP A 119 11.66 6.34 -2.77
CA ASP A 119 12.37 6.08 -4.02
C ASP A 119 13.12 4.76 -3.92
N VAL A 120 12.86 3.87 -4.87
CA VAL A 120 13.46 2.54 -4.95
C VAL A 120 14.40 2.50 -6.14
N LEU A 121 15.66 2.17 -5.89
CA LEU A 121 16.68 2.03 -6.93
C LEU A 121 16.72 0.60 -7.43
N ILE A 122 16.33 0.39 -8.69
CA ILE A 122 16.37 -0.93 -9.34
C ILE A 122 17.34 -0.83 -10.53
N GLN A 123 18.48 -1.51 -10.42
CA GLN A 123 19.61 -1.29 -11.33
C GLN A 123 19.98 0.20 -11.33
N ASP A 124 19.99 0.87 -12.49
CA ASP A 124 20.30 2.30 -12.61
C ASP A 124 19.04 3.19 -12.70
N GLN A 125 17.85 2.61 -12.45
CA GLN A 125 16.59 3.33 -12.55
C GLN A 125 15.95 3.52 -11.17
N THR A 126 15.66 4.78 -10.84
CA THR A 126 14.87 5.12 -9.66
C THR A 126 13.39 5.13 -9.98
N LEU A 127 12.60 4.41 -9.19
CA LEU A 127 11.14 4.42 -9.24
C LEU A 127 10.59 5.11 -8.01
N LYS A 128 9.56 5.93 -8.19
CA LYS A 128 8.86 6.56 -7.07
C LYS A 128 7.64 5.74 -6.68
N ILE A 129 7.60 5.32 -5.43
CA ILE A 129 6.55 4.50 -4.85
C ILE A 129 5.80 5.29 -3.81
N TYR A 130 4.47 5.26 -3.89
CA TYR A 130 3.59 5.84 -2.90
C TYR A 130 2.70 4.76 -2.28
N VAL A 131 2.63 4.73 -0.95
CA VAL A 131 1.72 3.85 -0.20
C VAL A 131 0.80 4.71 0.65
N THR A 132 -0.51 4.55 0.49
CA THR A 132 -1.50 5.32 1.24
C THR A 132 -2.64 4.44 1.71
N HIS A 133 -3.30 4.87 2.78
CA HIS A 133 -4.58 4.34 3.23
C HIS A 133 -5.48 5.56 3.33
N LEU A 134 -6.57 5.63 2.57
CA LEU A 134 -7.44 6.80 2.60
C LEU A 134 -8.51 6.68 3.69
N SER A 135 -9.10 7.82 4.02
CA SER A 135 -10.27 7.91 4.89
C SER A 135 -11.49 7.23 4.29
N LEU A 136 -12.47 6.86 5.12
CA LEU A 136 -13.78 6.36 4.65
C LEU A 136 -14.70 7.47 4.12
N SER A 137 -14.40 8.74 4.41
CA SER A 137 -15.24 9.88 4.03
C SER A 137 -14.91 10.36 2.62
N PRO A 138 -15.85 10.35 1.65
CA PRO A 138 -15.58 10.77 0.28
C PRO A 138 -15.04 12.21 0.17
N LEU A 139 -15.49 13.12 1.03
CA LEU A 139 -14.99 14.50 1.04
C LEU A 139 -13.52 14.57 1.48
N ARG A 140 -13.13 13.76 2.46
CA ARG A 140 -11.74 13.71 2.93
C ARG A 140 -10.86 12.97 1.93
N GLN A 141 -11.34 11.87 1.33
CA GLN A 141 -10.67 11.18 0.22
C GLN A 141 -10.30 12.14 -0.90
N ILE A 142 -11.21 13.02 -1.33
CA ILE A 142 -10.93 13.99 -2.39
C ILE A 142 -9.75 14.90 -2.00
N LYS A 143 -9.73 15.45 -0.78
CA LYS A 143 -8.63 16.30 -0.31
C LYS A 143 -7.30 15.54 -0.21
N GLN A 144 -7.34 14.29 0.26
CA GLN A 144 -6.16 13.41 0.35
C GLN A 144 -5.59 13.08 -1.02
N ILE A 145 -6.47 12.80 -1.99
CA ILE A 145 -6.11 12.55 -3.38
C ILE A 145 -5.55 13.82 -4.01
N GLU A 146 -6.16 14.99 -3.80
CA GLU A 146 -5.63 16.25 -4.34
C GLU A 146 -4.23 16.58 -3.81
N TYR A 147 -3.99 16.34 -2.52
CA TYR A 147 -2.65 16.46 -1.94
C TYR A 147 -1.66 15.47 -2.55
N MET A 148 -2.05 14.20 -2.69
CA MET A 148 -1.23 13.16 -3.32
C MET A 148 -0.89 13.52 -4.77
N LEU A 149 -1.89 13.94 -5.57
CA LEU A 149 -1.70 14.35 -6.96
C LEU A 149 -0.80 15.59 -7.07
N LYS A 150 -0.80 16.50 -6.09
CA LYS A 150 0.17 17.61 -6.03
C LYS A 150 1.59 17.06 -5.88
N LYS A 151 1.80 16.06 -5.00
CA LYS A 151 3.09 15.41 -4.82
C LYS A 151 3.56 14.66 -6.05
N LEU A 152 2.66 13.97 -6.75
CA LEU A 152 3.00 13.31 -8.01
C LEU A 152 3.55 14.27 -9.07
N LYS A 153 3.04 15.51 -9.13
CA LYS A 153 3.52 16.53 -10.09
C LYS A 153 4.92 17.06 -9.78
N GLU A 154 5.44 16.83 -8.57
CA GLU A 154 6.77 17.26 -8.16
C GLU A 154 7.87 16.34 -8.74
N THR A 155 7.50 15.20 -9.35
CA THR A 155 8.45 14.24 -9.92
C THR A 155 8.23 13.97 -11.41
N LYS A 156 9.31 13.57 -12.08
CA LYS A 156 9.28 13.01 -13.45
C LYS A 156 9.63 11.51 -13.46
N LEU A 157 9.86 10.90 -12.30
CA LEU A 157 10.20 9.49 -12.21
C LEU A 157 8.99 8.61 -12.58
N PRO A 158 9.21 7.35 -13.01
CA PRO A 158 8.14 6.36 -13.08
C PRO A 158 7.48 6.19 -11.71
N VAL A 159 6.15 6.26 -11.66
CA VAL A 159 5.36 6.28 -10.42
C VAL A 159 4.52 5.03 -10.30
N ILE A 160 4.53 4.43 -9.11
CA ILE A 160 3.53 3.46 -8.66
C ILE A 160 2.88 4.01 -7.39
N VAL A 161 1.55 4.05 -7.33
CA VAL A 161 0.78 4.41 -6.13
C VAL A 161 -0.06 3.20 -5.73
N CYS A 162 -0.08 2.83 -4.47
CA CYS A 162 -0.83 1.68 -4.01
C CYS A 162 -1.43 1.84 -2.60
N GLY A 163 -2.34 0.92 -2.27
CA GLY A 163 -2.91 0.76 -0.94
C GLY A 163 -4.43 0.68 -0.94
N ASP A 164 -5.01 0.79 0.25
CA ASP A 164 -6.45 0.82 0.49
C ASP A 164 -6.99 2.25 0.36
N PHE A 165 -7.71 2.52 -0.72
CA PHE A 165 -8.27 3.85 -0.98
C PHE A 165 -9.68 4.01 -0.40
N ASN A 166 -10.27 2.98 0.21
CA ASN A 166 -11.62 3.01 0.78
C ASN A 166 -12.69 3.55 -0.20
N MET A 167 -12.46 3.42 -1.51
CA MET A 167 -13.32 3.96 -2.55
C MET A 167 -13.60 2.89 -3.60
N ARG A 168 -14.76 2.99 -4.26
CA ARG A 168 -15.15 2.10 -5.36
C ARG A 168 -14.75 2.71 -6.73
N PRO A 169 -14.53 1.87 -7.74
CA PRO A 169 -14.34 2.33 -9.11
C PRO A 169 -15.52 3.20 -9.59
N GLY A 170 -15.24 4.16 -10.48
CA GLY A 170 -16.24 5.08 -11.02
C GLY A 170 -16.68 6.22 -10.10
N MET A 171 -16.35 6.19 -8.80
CA MET A 171 -16.58 7.33 -7.89
C MET A 171 -15.76 8.56 -8.29
N LYS A 172 -16.21 9.76 -7.92
CA LYS A 172 -15.47 11.03 -8.17
C LYS A 172 -13.99 10.99 -7.74
N PRO A 173 -13.61 10.54 -6.52
CA PRO A 173 -12.21 10.39 -6.13
C PRO A 173 -11.42 9.45 -7.05
N TRP A 174 -11.99 8.31 -7.44
CA TRP A 174 -11.35 7.37 -8.38
C TRP A 174 -11.08 8.04 -9.72
N LYS A 175 -12.08 8.72 -10.29
CA LYS A 175 -11.94 9.45 -11.57
C LYS A 175 -10.84 10.51 -11.54
N LYS A 176 -10.63 11.19 -10.39
CA LYS A 176 -9.55 12.16 -10.24
C LYS A 176 -8.16 11.52 -10.39
N ILE A 177 -7.98 10.31 -9.87
CA ILE A 177 -6.72 9.57 -9.99
C ILE A 177 -6.57 9.05 -11.42
N THR A 178 -7.63 8.44 -11.97
CA THR A 178 -7.56 7.79 -13.29
C THR A 178 -7.45 8.74 -14.48
N ASN A 179 -7.67 10.05 -14.25
CA ASN A 179 -7.35 11.09 -15.23
C ASN A 179 -5.84 11.30 -15.42
N ILE A 180 -4.99 10.77 -14.52
CA ILE A 180 -3.55 11.00 -14.49
C ILE A 180 -2.77 9.67 -14.45
N LEU A 181 -3.29 8.68 -13.74
CA LEU A 181 -2.68 7.35 -13.60
C LEU A 181 -3.60 6.27 -14.18
N THR A 182 -3.05 5.12 -14.50
CA THR A 182 -3.82 3.95 -14.92
C THR A 182 -4.07 3.05 -13.71
N ASP A 183 -5.35 2.72 -13.44
CA ASP A 183 -5.71 1.64 -12.52
C ASP A 183 -5.40 0.30 -13.19
N VAL A 184 -4.52 -0.51 -12.59
CA VAL A 184 -4.09 -1.78 -13.21
C VAL A 184 -5.26 -2.71 -13.48
N CYS A 185 -6.30 -2.68 -12.62
CA CYS A 185 -7.47 -3.54 -12.73
C CYS A 185 -8.42 -3.13 -13.86
N HIS A 186 -8.41 -1.85 -14.26
CA HIS A 186 -9.28 -1.31 -15.32
C HIS A 186 -8.52 -1.03 -16.62
N SER A 187 -7.29 -1.53 -16.75
CA SER A 187 -6.41 -1.25 -17.89
C SER A 187 -6.60 -2.17 -19.09
N GLN A 188 -6.86 -3.46 -18.83
CA GLN A 188 -7.01 -4.51 -19.85
C GLN A 188 -8.33 -5.26 -19.75
N TYR A 189 -8.94 -5.27 -18.57
CA TYR A 189 -10.20 -5.90 -18.29
C TYR A 189 -11.18 -4.79 -17.90
N ASP A 190 -12.35 -4.73 -18.55
CA ASP A 190 -13.44 -3.84 -18.14
C ASP A 190 -14.15 -4.39 -16.89
N ALA A 191 -13.37 -4.80 -15.89
CA ALA A 191 -13.86 -5.49 -14.71
C ALA A 191 -13.09 -5.04 -13.45
N PRO A 192 -13.81 -4.68 -12.37
CA PRO A 192 -13.17 -4.30 -11.12
C PRO A 192 -12.47 -5.49 -10.47
N CYS A 193 -11.51 -5.19 -9.59
CA CYS A 193 -10.85 -6.17 -8.74
C CYS A 193 -11.45 -6.22 -7.34
N PRO A 194 -12.48 -7.05 -7.06
CA PRO A 194 -13.08 -7.04 -5.73
C PRO A 194 -12.09 -7.61 -4.69
N THR A 195 -11.66 -6.75 -3.77
CA THR A 195 -10.72 -7.08 -2.70
C THR A 195 -11.37 -7.26 -1.34
N PHE A 196 -12.57 -6.72 -1.16
CA PHE A 196 -13.27 -6.72 0.12
C PHE A 196 -14.74 -7.17 -0.01
N PRO A 197 -15.29 -7.89 0.99
CA PRO A 197 -14.56 -8.62 2.03
C PRO A 197 -13.89 -9.90 1.48
N SER A 198 -12.77 -10.33 2.06
CA SER A 198 -11.92 -11.39 1.50
C SER A 198 -12.60 -12.74 1.25
N LEU A 199 -13.55 -13.16 2.11
CA LEU A 199 -14.29 -14.41 1.90
C LEU A 199 -15.28 -14.36 0.74
N ARG A 200 -15.96 -13.23 0.56
CA ARG A 200 -16.99 -13.04 -0.48
C ARG A 200 -16.79 -11.66 -1.11
N PRO A 201 -15.80 -11.52 -1.99
CA PRO A 201 -15.37 -10.22 -2.48
C PRO A 201 -16.46 -9.60 -3.34
N LYS A 202 -16.78 -8.33 -3.06
CA LYS A 202 -17.86 -7.60 -3.72
C LYS A 202 -17.45 -6.23 -4.22
N VAL A 203 -16.43 -5.63 -3.61
CA VAL A 203 -15.99 -4.27 -3.91
C VAL A 203 -14.48 -4.22 -4.01
N GLN A 204 -13.98 -3.44 -4.96
CA GLN A 204 -12.57 -3.07 -5.02
C GLN A 204 -12.35 -1.87 -4.11
N LEU A 205 -11.47 -2.00 -3.12
CA LEU A 205 -11.03 -0.92 -2.25
C LEU A 205 -9.52 -0.70 -2.32
N ASP A 206 -8.77 -1.74 -2.68
CA ASP A 206 -7.33 -1.71 -2.81
C ASP A 206 -6.94 -1.54 -4.28
N TYR A 207 -5.92 -0.73 -4.51
CA TYR A 207 -5.52 -0.32 -5.86
C TYR A 207 -4.01 -0.35 -6.03
N ILE A 208 -3.59 -0.62 -7.26
CA ILE A 208 -2.28 -0.27 -7.78
C ILE A 208 -2.55 0.66 -8.97
N PHE A 209 -2.07 1.89 -8.88
CA PHE A 209 -2.10 2.87 -9.95
C PHE A 209 -0.68 3.08 -10.47
N VAL A 210 -0.53 3.21 -11.79
CA VAL A 210 0.77 3.38 -12.43
C VAL A 210 0.76 4.58 -13.35
N SER A 211 1.89 5.28 -13.48
CA SER A 211 2.02 6.31 -14.51
C SER A 211 2.22 5.70 -15.90
N GLU A 212 2.17 6.53 -16.93
CA GLU A 212 2.28 6.15 -18.35
C GLU A 212 3.58 5.40 -18.73
N HIS A 213 4.54 5.31 -17.81
CA HIS A 213 5.81 4.61 -17.98
C HIS A 213 5.68 3.08 -17.86
N TYR A 214 4.49 2.56 -17.55
CA TYR A 214 4.27 1.14 -17.33
C TYR A 214 3.29 0.55 -18.33
N LEU A 215 3.70 -0.56 -18.96
CA LEU A 215 2.77 -1.52 -19.50
C LEU A 215 2.39 -2.51 -18.41
N ILE A 216 1.11 -2.88 -18.37
CA ILE A 216 0.59 -3.84 -17.40
C ILE A 216 0.58 -5.19 -18.10
N ASP A 217 1.31 -6.17 -17.56
CA ASP A 217 1.39 -7.51 -18.15
C ASP A 217 0.27 -8.41 -17.61
N SER A 218 0.08 -8.42 -16.29
CA SER A 218 -0.92 -9.24 -15.64
C SER A 218 -1.32 -8.70 -14.27
N VAL A 219 -2.55 -9.00 -13.86
CA VAL A 219 -3.08 -8.70 -12.52
C VAL A 219 -3.60 -9.99 -11.90
N GLN A 220 -3.20 -10.26 -10.65
CA GLN A 220 -3.49 -11.51 -9.94
C GLN A 220 -4.01 -11.24 -8.53
N PHE A 221 -5.02 -11.99 -8.13
CA PHE A 221 -5.57 -11.98 -6.77
C PHE A 221 -4.96 -13.11 -5.96
N MET A 222 -4.53 -12.81 -4.74
CA MET A 222 -3.95 -13.81 -3.84
C MET A 222 -5.04 -14.56 -3.07
N LEU A 223 -5.91 -15.29 -3.78
CA LEU A 223 -7.13 -15.90 -3.25
C LEU A 223 -6.91 -17.09 -2.31
N LYS A 224 -5.72 -17.71 -2.32
CA LYS A 224 -5.38 -18.84 -1.46
C LYS A 224 -5.38 -18.46 0.03
N HIS A 225 -5.15 -17.18 0.33
CA HIS A 225 -4.89 -16.68 1.67
C HIS A 225 -5.98 -15.75 2.21
N ARG A 226 -7.25 -15.97 1.79
CA ARG A 226 -8.39 -15.13 2.20
C ARG A 226 -8.63 -15.05 3.70
N ILE A 227 -8.08 -15.98 4.49
CA ILE A 227 -8.21 -15.96 5.95
C ILE A 227 -7.24 -14.96 6.60
N SER A 228 -6.13 -14.65 5.92
CA SER A 228 -5.00 -13.88 6.48
C SER A 228 -5.32 -12.41 6.77
N SER A 229 -6.33 -11.86 6.10
CA SER A 229 -6.86 -10.51 6.29
C SER A 229 -8.31 -10.46 5.79
N ASP A 230 -9.06 -9.42 6.17
CA ASP A 230 -10.37 -9.11 5.59
C ASP A 230 -10.27 -8.49 4.19
N HIS A 231 -9.06 -8.16 3.73
CA HIS A 231 -8.75 -7.75 2.36
C HIS A 231 -8.02 -8.86 1.58
N ILE A 232 -8.26 -8.93 0.26
CA ILE A 232 -7.49 -9.77 -0.67
C ILE A 232 -6.33 -8.94 -1.24
N PRO A 233 -5.09 -9.43 -1.16
CA PRO A 233 -3.96 -8.81 -1.83
C PRO A 233 -4.12 -8.85 -3.36
N ILE A 234 -3.78 -7.75 -4.03
CA ILE A 234 -3.65 -7.69 -5.49
C ILE A 234 -2.18 -7.56 -5.84
N LYS A 235 -1.73 -8.39 -6.79
CA LYS A 235 -0.42 -8.28 -7.44
C LYS A 235 -0.58 -7.83 -8.89
N ALA A 236 0.26 -6.92 -9.34
CA ALA A 236 0.41 -6.57 -10.75
C ALA A 236 1.86 -6.85 -11.21
N THR A 237 2.00 -7.48 -12.38
CA THR A 237 3.26 -7.57 -13.10
C THR A 237 3.31 -6.40 -14.07
N LEU A 238 4.33 -5.56 -13.95
CA LEU A 238 4.46 -4.30 -14.66
C LEU A 238 5.76 -4.33 -15.47
N LYS A 239 5.68 -3.90 -16.73
CA LYS A 239 6.85 -3.68 -17.58
C LYS A 239 7.10 -2.19 -17.71
N LEU A 240 8.18 -1.73 -17.09
CA LEU A 240 8.66 -0.36 -17.28
C LEU A 240 9.13 -0.19 -18.73
N ILE A 241 8.49 0.75 -19.43
CA ILE A 241 8.87 1.24 -20.74
C ILE A 241 9.58 2.58 -20.56
N MET A 242 10.84 2.63 -20.99
CA MET A 242 11.56 3.90 -21.07
C MET A 242 10.92 4.68 -22.22
N LYS A 243 10.42 5.88 -21.93
CA LYS A 243 10.16 6.88 -22.97
C LYS A 243 11.41 7.74 -23.05
N ASP A 244 12.00 7.81 -24.24
CA ASP A 244 13.08 8.73 -24.57
C ASP A 244 12.69 10.19 -24.30
#